data_AF-A0A7V8E804-F1
#
_entry.id   AF-A0A7V8E804-F1
#
_cell.length_a   1.000
_cell.length_b   1.000
_cell.length_c   1.000
_cell.angle_alpha   90.00
_cell.angle_beta   90.00
_cell.angle_gamma   90.00
#
_symmetry.space_group_name_H-M   'P 1'
#
loop_
_entity.id
_entity.type
_entity.pdbx_description
1 polymer ?
#
loop_
_entity_poly.entity_id
_entity_poly.type
_entity_poly.pdbx_seq_one_letter_code
_entity_poly.pdbx_strand_id
1 'polypeptide(L)'
;MRRVRANIELVALRLKEMGYRFGHPEAAHVPPTAADRARLDEIESWIGPIPLCLRLFYEEVGSVDLTREGTSPHWCDDQRDRATSVDLLGVEDPLYVKPILALHRDLGDALKFPPPKRWLSVSRGYEEHQGQWYCQFADDEFHKANYSGGENYHVYLPDRAADFRIYDLRCNTGEASEREWFVDYLRKTIAGGGFRGGIQVAAESEDWTKELPRTALVEQLSRDLLQF
;
A
#
# COMPACT_ATOMS: atom_id res chain seq x y z
N MET A 1 -15.71 -3.91 -2.99
CA MET A 1 -14.92 -2.88 -2.26
C MET A 1 -15.67 -2.22 -1.09
N ARG A 2 -17.01 -2.16 -1.05
CA ARG A 2 -17.75 -1.63 0.13
C ARG A 2 -17.35 -2.23 1.48
N ARG A 3 -17.16 -3.56 1.54
CA ARG A 3 -16.67 -4.23 2.75
C ARG A 3 -15.26 -3.80 3.15
N VAL A 4 -14.38 -3.58 2.17
CA VAL A 4 -13.02 -3.07 2.40
C VAL A 4 -13.10 -1.68 3.04
N ARG A 5 -13.93 -0.79 2.50
CA ARG A 5 -14.19 0.53 3.07
C ARG A 5 -14.64 0.44 4.54
N ALA A 6 -15.70 -0.33 4.82
CA ALA A 6 -16.23 -0.46 6.18
C ALA A 6 -15.18 -1.00 7.17
N ASN A 7 -14.37 -1.97 6.76
CA ASN A 7 -13.30 -2.50 7.59
C ASN A 7 -12.21 -1.45 7.86
N ILE A 8 -11.83 -0.65 6.85
CA ILE A 8 -10.82 0.41 7.00
C ILE A 8 -11.33 1.52 7.92
N GLU A 9 -12.57 1.96 7.76
CA GLU A 9 -13.22 2.94 8.65
C GLU A 9 -13.19 2.45 10.11
N LEU A 10 -13.50 1.17 10.34
CA LEU A 10 -13.47 0.57 11.67
C LEU A 10 -12.05 0.44 12.24
N VAL A 11 -11.08 0.02 11.43
CA VAL A 11 -9.66 -0.05 11.83
C VAL A 11 -9.13 1.32 12.20
N ALA A 12 -9.36 2.34 11.37
CA ALA A 12 -8.91 3.71 11.63
C ALA A 12 -9.50 4.26 12.92
N LEU A 13 -10.80 4.01 13.18
CA LEU A 13 -11.45 4.37 14.44
C LEU A 13 -10.79 3.68 15.63
N ARG A 14 -10.60 2.35 15.59
CA ARG A 14 -10.00 1.59 16.69
C ARG A 14 -8.57 2.03 16.98
N LEU A 15 -7.75 2.25 15.95
CA LEU A 15 -6.39 2.76 16.09
C LEU A 15 -6.38 4.11 16.81
N LYS A 16 -7.28 5.01 16.44
CA LYS A 16 -7.44 6.31 17.12
C LYS A 16 -7.81 6.14 18.60
N GLU A 17 -8.78 5.28 18.90
CA GLU A 17 -9.22 5.00 20.29
C GLU A 17 -8.10 4.38 21.14
N MET A 18 -7.20 3.62 20.52
CA MET A 18 -6.03 3.01 21.16
C MET A 18 -4.83 3.98 21.31
N GLY A 19 -4.96 5.22 20.84
CA GLY A 19 -3.87 6.21 20.91
C GLY A 19 -2.78 6.01 19.85
N TYR A 20 -3.08 5.32 18.75
CA TYR A 20 -2.16 5.22 17.60
C TYR A 20 -1.91 6.62 17.00
N ARG A 21 -0.65 6.97 16.80
CA ARG A 21 -0.23 8.27 16.26
C ARG A 21 -0.03 8.18 14.75
N PHE A 22 -1.06 8.48 13.99
CA PHE A 22 -0.96 8.55 12.53
C PHE A 22 0.10 9.57 12.09
N GLY A 23 0.84 9.26 11.03
CA GLY A 23 1.74 10.23 10.38
C GLY A 23 0.97 11.41 9.81
N HIS A 24 -0.20 11.12 9.21
CA HIS A 24 -1.14 12.10 8.67
C HIS A 24 -2.56 11.77 9.15
N PRO A 25 -2.97 12.20 10.36
CA PRO A 25 -4.27 11.85 10.94
C PRO A 25 -5.48 12.18 10.06
N GLU A 26 -5.40 13.25 9.28
CA GLU A 26 -6.42 13.67 8.31
C GLU A 26 -6.46 12.80 7.05
N ALA A 27 -5.40 12.05 6.77
CA ALA A 27 -5.29 11.15 5.63
C ALA A 27 -5.53 9.67 6.00
N ALA A 28 -5.74 9.36 7.29
CA ALA A 28 -5.95 8.00 7.78
C ALA A 28 -6.99 7.22 6.97
N HIS A 29 -8.11 7.88 6.65
CA HIS A 29 -9.03 7.44 5.60
C HIS A 29 -9.72 8.67 5.00
N VAL A 30 -9.59 8.84 3.68
CA VAL A 30 -10.26 9.90 2.92
C VAL A 30 -11.25 9.25 1.95
N PRO A 31 -12.57 9.39 2.19
CA PRO A 31 -13.59 8.87 1.29
C PRO A 31 -13.51 9.50 -0.10
N PRO A 32 -13.97 8.79 -1.15
CA PRO A 32 -13.85 9.24 -2.52
C PRO A 32 -14.81 10.37 -2.85
N THR A 33 -14.33 11.32 -3.66
CA THR A 33 -15.09 12.49 -4.12
C THR A 33 -15.52 12.37 -5.58
N ALA A 34 -16.37 13.29 -6.04
CA ALA A 34 -16.70 13.38 -7.47
C ALA A 34 -15.47 13.75 -8.33
N ALA A 35 -14.53 14.53 -7.78
CA ALA A 35 -13.29 14.88 -8.46
C ALA A 35 -12.39 13.64 -8.64
N ASP A 36 -12.43 12.68 -7.72
CA ASP A 36 -11.65 11.44 -7.83
C ASP A 36 -12.18 10.55 -8.95
N ARG A 37 -13.51 10.48 -9.11
CA ARG A 37 -14.13 9.81 -10.27
C ARG A 37 -13.74 10.47 -11.59
N ALA A 38 -13.79 11.79 -11.67
CA ALA A 38 -13.35 12.50 -12.87
C ALA A 38 -11.87 12.23 -13.20
N ARG A 39 -10.99 12.17 -12.20
CA ARG A 39 -9.58 11.81 -12.39
C ARG A 39 -9.38 10.39 -12.89
N LEU A 40 -10.15 9.42 -12.41
CA LEU A 40 -10.12 8.04 -12.92
C LEU A 40 -10.50 8.01 -14.40
N ASP A 41 -11.57 8.69 -14.78
CA ASP A 41 -12.03 8.76 -16.17
C ASP A 41 -10.99 9.45 -17.06
N GLU A 42 -10.34 10.53 -16.57
CA GLU A 42 -9.24 11.18 -17.27
C GLU A 42 -8.03 10.25 -17.45
N ILE A 43 -7.59 9.55 -16.39
CA ILE A 43 -6.49 8.57 -16.48
C ILE A 43 -6.81 7.52 -17.55
N GLU A 44 -8.01 6.91 -17.49
CA GLU A 44 -8.38 5.88 -18.45
C GLU A 44 -8.51 6.39 -19.88
N SER A 45 -8.86 7.68 -20.06
CA SER A 45 -8.86 8.34 -21.37
C SER A 45 -7.46 8.52 -21.95
N TRP A 46 -6.44 8.64 -21.10
CA TRP A 46 -5.06 8.85 -21.51
C TRP A 46 -4.35 7.55 -21.87
N ILE A 47 -4.46 6.56 -21.00
CA ILE A 47 -3.64 5.34 -21.08
C ILE A 47 -4.45 4.10 -21.42
N GLY A 48 -5.79 4.15 -21.34
CA GLY A 48 -6.65 2.97 -21.40
C GLY A 48 -7.08 2.49 -20.01
N PRO A 49 -7.87 1.40 -19.94
CA PRO A 49 -8.48 0.95 -18.69
C PRO A 49 -7.45 0.56 -17.63
N ILE A 50 -7.76 0.81 -16.36
CA ILE A 50 -6.99 0.31 -15.22
C ILE A 50 -7.67 -0.94 -14.63
N PRO A 51 -6.96 -1.78 -13.85
CA PRO A 51 -7.56 -2.96 -13.24
C PRO A 51 -8.85 -2.63 -12.48
N LEU A 52 -9.89 -3.46 -12.68
CA LEU A 52 -11.22 -3.20 -12.12
C LEU A 52 -11.17 -3.04 -10.58
N CYS A 53 -10.38 -3.86 -9.88
CA CYS A 53 -10.24 -3.77 -8.43
C CYS A 53 -9.63 -2.43 -7.97
N LEU A 54 -8.69 -1.85 -8.74
CA LEU A 54 -8.05 -0.58 -8.42
C LEU A 54 -9.02 0.58 -8.65
N ARG A 55 -9.75 0.56 -9.77
CA ARG A 55 -10.83 1.53 -10.03
C ARG A 55 -11.87 1.49 -8.92
N LEU A 56 -12.38 0.31 -8.59
CA LEU A 56 -13.37 0.15 -7.52
C LEU A 56 -12.83 0.52 -6.14
N PHE A 57 -11.53 0.36 -5.89
CA PHE A 57 -10.92 0.83 -4.64
C PHE A 57 -11.03 2.36 -4.56
N TYR A 58 -10.62 3.08 -5.61
CA TYR A 58 -10.73 4.54 -5.63
C TYR A 58 -12.18 5.04 -5.68
N GLU A 59 -13.13 4.30 -6.27
CA GLU A 59 -14.53 4.72 -6.32
C GLU A 59 -15.32 4.48 -5.03
N GLU A 60 -14.97 3.43 -4.28
CA GLU A 60 -15.71 3.01 -3.08
C GLU A 60 -14.95 3.32 -1.78
N VAL A 61 -13.62 3.18 -1.77
CA VAL A 61 -12.76 3.34 -0.58
C VAL A 61 -12.12 4.72 -0.53
N GLY A 62 -11.58 5.20 -1.65
CA GLY A 62 -10.83 6.45 -1.72
C GLY A 62 -9.34 6.25 -1.47
N SER A 63 -8.77 6.93 -0.48
CA SER A 63 -7.36 6.77 -0.09
C SER A 63 -7.19 6.50 1.40
N VAL A 64 -6.06 5.87 1.73
CA VAL A 64 -5.79 5.37 3.08
C VAL A 64 -4.33 5.59 3.41
N ASP A 65 -4.07 6.13 4.60
CA ASP A 65 -2.72 6.28 5.14
C ASP A 65 -2.71 5.88 6.62
N LEU A 66 -2.51 4.58 6.90
CA LEU A 66 -2.35 4.09 8.27
C LEU A 66 -0.91 4.20 8.77
N THR A 67 -0.02 4.91 8.07
CA THR A 67 1.36 5.09 8.53
C THR A 67 1.41 5.84 9.85
N ARG A 68 2.51 5.67 10.57
CA ARG A 68 2.71 6.23 11.90
C ARG A 68 3.83 7.26 11.91
N GLU A 69 3.62 8.32 12.68
CA GLU A 69 4.64 9.31 12.99
C GLU A 69 5.81 8.71 13.78
N GLY A 70 7.05 8.96 13.34
CA GLY A 70 8.26 8.64 14.09
C GLY A 70 8.61 7.15 14.18
N THR A 71 7.98 6.31 13.36
CA THR A 71 8.36 4.90 13.23
C THR A 71 9.76 4.79 12.65
N SER A 72 10.59 3.89 13.20
CA SER A 72 11.83 3.47 12.55
C SER A 72 12.16 2.01 12.92
N PRO A 73 12.54 1.15 11.95
CA PRO A 73 13.03 -0.19 12.26
C PRO A 73 14.40 -0.16 12.98
N HIS A 74 15.09 0.98 13.00
CA HIS A 74 16.37 1.18 13.69
C HIS A 74 16.25 1.81 15.06
N TRP A 75 15.07 1.73 15.70
CA TRP A 75 15.00 2.01 17.13
C TRP A 75 16.09 1.23 17.85
N CYS A 76 16.94 1.95 18.59
CA CYS A 76 17.89 1.31 19.48
C CYS A 76 17.15 0.50 20.54
N ASP A 77 17.84 -0.41 21.20
CA ASP A 77 17.22 -1.29 22.22
C ASP A 77 16.44 -0.46 23.26
N ASP A 78 17.01 0.66 23.74
CA ASP A 78 16.34 1.59 24.65
C ASP A 78 15.03 2.18 24.10
N GLN A 79 14.96 2.44 22.79
CA GLN A 79 13.75 2.97 22.13
C GLN A 79 12.69 1.87 21.97
N ARG A 80 13.12 0.65 21.63
CA ARG A 80 12.22 -0.52 21.54
C ARG A 80 11.66 -0.91 22.90
N ASP A 81 12.49 -0.90 23.94
CA ASP A 81 12.09 -1.23 25.31
C ASP A 81 11.07 -0.25 25.90
N ARG A 82 11.08 1.01 25.43
CA ARG A 82 10.10 2.04 25.82
C ARG A 82 8.87 2.08 24.94
N ALA A 83 8.89 1.40 23.79
CA ALA A 83 7.78 1.39 22.86
C ALA A 83 6.63 0.54 23.41
N THR A 84 5.42 1.09 23.33
CA THR A 84 4.21 0.31 23.57
C THR A 84 3.94 -0.65 22.40
N SER A 85 3.11 -1.65 22.62
CA SER A 85 2.64 -2.54 21.54
C SER A 85 1.96 -1.76 20.39
N VAL A 86 1.31 -0.63 20.70
CA VAL A 86 0.69 0.26 19.70
C VAL A 86 1.75 1.03 18.92
N ASP A 87 2.87 1.39 19.54
CA ASP A 87 3.97 2.07 18.86
C ASP A 87 4.65 1.15 17.84
N LEU A 88 4.78 -0.14 18.17
CA LEU A 88 5.41 -1.15 17.31
C LEU A 88 4.59 -1.48 16.04
N LEU A 89 3.29 -1.21 16.02
CA LEU A 89 2.47 -1.47 14.82
C LEU A 89 2.95 -0.71 13.58
N GLY A 90 3.62 0.43 13.74
CA GLY A 90 4.10 1.23 12.60
C GLY A 90 5.11 0.47 11.72
N VAL A 91 5.85 -0.50 12.28
CA VAL A 91 6.82 -1.31 11.51
C VAL A 91 6.18 -2.51 10.81
N GLU A 92 4.89 -2.77 11.04
CA GLU A 92 4.18 -3.96 10.54
C GLU A 92 3.50 -3.72 9.19
N ASP A 93 4.14 -2.94 8.32
CA ASP A 93 3.63 -2.59 6.97
C ASP A 93 2.16 -2.13 6.99
N PRO A 94 1.86 -0.95 7.56
CA PRO A 94 0.51 -0.41 7.60
C PRO A 94 -0.09 -0.25 6.20
N LEU A 95 -1.42 -0.40 6.10
CA LEU A 95 -2.12 -0.14 4.85
C LEU A 95 -1.93 1.32 4.43
N TYR A 96 -1.36 1.49 3.24
CA TYR A 96 -1.24 2.76 2.57
C TYR A 96 -1.64 2.55 1.11
N VAL A 97 -2.50 3.42 0.59
CA VAL A 97 -2.82 3.55 -0.83
C VAL A 97 -2.93 5.03 -1.12
N LYS A 98 -2.04 5.56 -1.97
CA LYS A 98 -1.96 6.99 -2.21
C LYS A 98 -3.22 7.55 -2.88
N PRO A 99 -3.57 8.82 -2.65
CA PRO A 99 -4.70 9.47 -3.32
C PRO A 99 -4.63 9.36 -4.84
N ILE A 100 -5.77 9.20 -5.50
CA ILE A 100 -5.82 9.14 -6.97
C ILE A 100 -5.23 10.40 -7.62
N LEU A 101 -5.30 11.56 -6.95
CA LEU A 101 -4.65 12.79 -7.39
C LEU A 101 -3.14 12.62 -7.60
N ALA A 102 -2.47 11.82 -6.76
CA ALA A 102 -1.05 11.56 -6.93
C ALA A 102 -0.80 10.74 -8.21
N LEU A 103 -1.53 9.64 -8.41
CA LEU A 103 -1.41 8.82 -9.62
C LEU A 103 -1.76 9.61 -10.90
N HIS A 104 -2.81 10.44 -10.85
CA HIS A 104 -3.23 11.32 -11.94
C HIS A 104 -2.12 12.30 -12.32
N ARG A 105 -1.51 12.97 -11.33
CA ARG A 105 -0.37 13.87 -11.57
C ARG A 105 0.83 13.11 -12.12
N ASP A 106 1.20 12.00 -11.51
CA ASP A 106 2.37 11.21 -11.89
C ASP A 106 2.26 10.75 -13.37
N LEU A 107 1.08 10.26 -13.80
CA LEU A 107 0.82 9.89 -15.18
C LEU A 107 0.73 11.09 -16.13
N GLY A 108 0.04 12.16 -15.71
CA GLY A 108 -0.09 13.37 -16.51
C GLY A 108 1.26 14.03 -16.81
N ASP A 109 2.17 14.02 -15.84
CA ASP A 109 3.53 14.51 -16.00
C ASP A 109 4.35 13.58 -16.90
N ALA A 110 4.24 12.26 -16.73
CA ALA A 110 4.93 11.28 -17.56
C ALA A 110 4.51 11.34 -19.04
N LEU A 111 3.24 11.68 -19.33
CA LEU A 111 2.74 11.86 -20.69
C LEU A 111 3.22 13.15 -21.35
N LYS A 112 3.36 14.24 -20.58
CA LYS A 112 3.84 15.54 -21.08
C LYS A 112 5.34 15.57 -21.26
N PHE A 113 6.05 14.97 -20.32
CA PHE A 113 7.50 14.94 -20.25
C PHE A 113 7.94 13.48 -20.15
N PRO A 114 7.89 12.72 -21.27
CA PRO A 114 8.32 11.33 -21.28
C PRO A 114 9.73 11.27 -20.70
N PRO A 115 9.89 10.65 -19.52
CA PRO A 115 11.09 10.85 -18.71
C PRO A 115 12.32 10.31 -19.43
N PRO A 116 13.46 10.99 -19.39
CA PRO A 116 14.70 10.44 -19.91
C PRO A 116 15.16 9.29 -19.00
N LYS A 117 14.86 8.03 -19.37
CA LYS A 117 15.36 6.71 -18.85
C LYS A 117 15.64 6.52 -17.33
N ARG A 118 15.37 7.49 -16.46
CA ARG A 118 15.98 7.59 -15.12
C ARG A 118 15.07 8.19 -14.05
N TRP A 119 13.81 8.51 -14.37
CA TRP A 119 12.81 8.83 -13.33
C TRP A 119 12.15 7.54 -12.85
N LEU A 120 12.59 7.05 -11.70
CA LEU A 120 12.40 5.67 -11.24
C LEU A 120 10.94 5.20 -11.08
N SER A 121 10.00 6.10 -10.78
CA SER A 121 8.64 5.71 -10.36
C SER A 121 7.65 5.47 -11.49
N VAL A 122 8.03 5.68 -12.75
CA VAL A 122 7.18 5.36 -13.94
C VAL A 122 8.02 4.90 -15.15
N SER A 123 9.27 5.36 -15.29
CA SER A 123 10.07 5.12 -16.50
C SER A 123 10.71 3.75 -16.60
N ARG A 124 11.03 3.11 -15.45
CA ARG A 124 11.83 1.87 -15.45
C ARG A 124 11.10 0.74 -16.18
N GLY A 125 9.77 0.67 -16.04
CA GLY A 125 8.99 -0.42 -16.61
C GLY A 125 8.25 -0.14 -17.94
N TYR A 126 8.18 1.10 -18.45
CA TYR A 126 7.40 1.39 -19.68
C TYR A 126 7.97 0.70 -20.93
N GLU A 127 9.29 0.72 -21.09
CA GLU A 127 9.98 0.02 -22.18
C GLU A 127 10.05 -1.50 -21.93
N GLU A 128 10.17 -1.93 -20.66
CA GLU A 128 10.31 -3.35 -20.28
C GLU A 128 9.01 -4.15 -20.42
N HIS A 129 7.85 -3.51 -20.23
CA HIS A 129 6.52 -4.15 -20.28
C HIS A 129 5.64 -3.71 -21.45
N GLN A 130 6.23 -3.56 -22.65
CA GLN A 130 5.50 -3.41 -23.91
C GLN A 130 4.46 -2.26 -23.93
N GLY A 131 4.81 -1.08 -23.40
CA GLY A 131 3.94 0.10 -23.45
C GLY A 131 2.98 0.24 -22.26
N GLN A 132 3.29 -0.38 -21.13
CA GLN A 132 2.58 -0.18 -19.86
C GLN A 132 3.43 0.64 -18.88
N TRP A 133 2.85 1.68 -18.29
CA TRP A 133 3.47 2.51 -17.26
C TRP A 133 3.65 1.75 -15.95
N TYR A 134 4.82 1.89 -15.35
CA TYR A 134 5.11 1.27 -14.06
C TYR A 134 4.68 2.17 -12.92
N CYS A 135 3.41 2.16 -12.56
CA CYS A 135 2.83 3.12 -11.65
C CYS A 135 2.98 2.68 -10.19
N GLN A 136 3.65 3.48 -9.38
CA GLN A 136 3.53 3.34 -7.93
C GLN A 136 2.07 3.60 -7.53
N PHE A 137 1.50 2.81 -6.61
CA PHE A 137 0.19 3.05 -6.00
C PHE A 137 0.24 3.09 -4.46
N ALA A 138 1.33 2.62 -3.86
CA ALA A 138 1.57 2.68 -2.43
C ALA A 138 3.07 2.74 -2.13
N ASP A 139 3.45 3.31 -1.00
CA ASP A 139 4.78 3.15 -0.43
C ASP A 139 4.97 1.71 0.06
N ASP A 140 6.22 1.25 0.12
CA ASP A 140 6.55 -0.04 0.71
C ASP A 140 6.71 0.03 2.24
N GLU A 141 6.91 -1.12 2.86
CA GLU A 141 7.09 -1.22 4.31
C GLU A 141 8.27 -0.38 4.83
N PHE A 142 9.32 -0.24 4.02
CA PHE A 142 10.51 0.52 4.37
C PHE A 142 10.20 2.01 4.42
N HIS A 143 9.63 2.58 3.35
CA HIS A 143 9.26 3.99 3.32
C HIS A 143 8.19 4.31 4.37
N LYS A 144 7.21 3.42 4.59
CA LYS A 144 6.22 3.56 5.68
C LYS A 144 6.84 3.60 7.07
N ALA A 145 7.94 2.87 7.26
CA ALA A 145 8.71 2.86 8.49
C ALA A 145 9.85 3.91 8.49
N ASN A 146 9.79 4.89 7.58
CA ASN A 146 10.78 5.97 7.43
C ASN A 146 12.22 5.45 7.23
N TYR A 147 12.35 4.35 6.49
CA TYR A 147 13.62 3.75 6.08
C TYR A 147 13.87 4.01 4.59
N SER A 148 15.10 4.41 4.26
CA SER A 148 15.51 4.69 2.88
C SER A 148 16.11 3.44 2.24
N GLY A 149 15.81 3.22 0.96
CA GLY A 149 16.43 2.16 0.15
C GLY A 149 15.50 1.01 -0.28
N GLY A 150 14.20 1.10 0.04
CA GLY A 150 13.19 0.16 -0.44
C GLY A 150 12.67 0.48 -1.85
N GLU A 151 11.94 -0.47 -2.45
CA GLU A 151 11.20 -0.30 -3.70
C GLU A 151 9.69 -0.23 -3.38
N ASN A 152 9.03 0.88 -3.75
CA ASN A 152 7.60 1.10 -3.48
C ASN A 152 6.70 0.02 -4.08
N TYR A 153 5.40 0.01 -3.77
CA TYR A 153 4.47 -0.94 -4.39
C TYR A 153 3.88 -0.39 -5.70
N HIS A 154 4.02 -1.19 -6.76
CA HIS A 154 3.71 -0.77 -8.12
C HIS A 154 2.70 -1.69 -8.83
N VAL A 155 2.14 -1.15 -9.91
CA VAL A 155 1.23 -1.80 -10.85
C VAL A 155 1.56 -1.35 -12.28
N TYR A 156 1.44 -2.25 -13.25
CA TYR A 156 1.53 -1.88 -14.67
C TYR A 156 0.18 -1.42 -15.20
N LEU A 157 0.13 -0.24 -15.84
CA LEU A 157 -1.08 0.36 -16.40
C LEU A 157 -0.85 0.82 -17.86
N PRO A 158 -1.83 0.72 -18.78
CA PRO A 158 -3.18 0.20 -18.57
C PRO A 158 -3.20 -1.33 -18.40
N ASP A 159 -4.25 -1.85 -17.80
CA ASP A 159 -4.54 -3.28 -17.72
C ASP A 159 -6.05 -3.51 -17.62
N ARG A 160 -6.58 -4.43 -18.44
CA ARG A 160 -8.02 -4.79 -18.50
C ARG A 160 -8.42 -5.84 -17.47
N ALA A 161 -7.48 -6.38 -16.71
CA ALA A 161 -7.73 -7.44 -15.75
C ALA A 161 -8.68 -7.01 -14.62
N ALA A 162 -9.37 -7.97 -14.02
CA ALA A 162 -10.22 -7.71 -12.87
C ALA A 162 -9.40 -7.39 -11.60
N ASP A 163 -8.22 -7.99 -11.49
CA ASP A 163 -7.26 -7.82 -10.40
C ASP A 163 -5.84 -7.71 -10.96
N PHE A 164 -4.89 -7.23 -10.18
CA PHE A 164 -3.49 -7.06 -10.59
C PHE A 164 -2.52 -7.63 -9.55
N ARG A 165 -1.34 -8.04 -10.02
CA ARG A 165 -0.20 -8.40 -9.16
C ARG A 165 0.48 -7.14 -8.68
N ILE A 166 0.76 -7.06 -7.39
CA ILE A 166 1.59 -6.01 -6.79
C ILE A 166 3.06 -6.31 -7.12
N TYR A 167 3.71 -5.38 -7.78
CA TYR A 167 5.14 -5.42 -8.06
C TYR A 167 5.91 -4.74 -6.93
N ASP A 168 7.16 -5.16 -6.74
CA ASP A 168 8.07 -4.65 -5.71
C ASP A 168 7.52 -4.74 -4.27
N LEU A 169 6.54 -5.64 -4.05
CA LEU A 169 6.30 -6.16 -2.71
C LEU A 169 7.57 -6.83 -2.13
N ARG A 170 8.54 -7.13 -3.01
CA ARG A 170 9.82 -7.78 -2.79
C ARG A 170 10.99 -6.82 -2.90
N CYS A 171 11.59 -6.43 -1.77
CA CYS A 171 12.92 -5.84 -1.79
C CYS A 171 13.96 -6.95 -1.96
N ASN A 172 14.49 -7.07 -3.18
CA ASN A 172 15.52 -8.01 -3.64
C ASN A 172 15.11 -9.47 -3.90
N THR A 173 15.81 -10.02 -4.91
CA THR A 173 15.94 -11.40 -5.41
C THR A 173 14.83 -11.97 -6.31
N GLY A 174 15.06 -11.86 -7.63
CA GLY A 174 14.71 -12.90 -8.62
C GLY A 174 13.35 -12.79 -9.33
N GLU A 175 13.38 -13.04 -10.65
CA GLU A 175 12.24 -12.99 -11.59
C GLU A 175 11.09 -13.99 -11.30
N ALA A 176 11.23 -14.89 -10.33
CA ALA A 176 10.33 -16.04 -10.13
C ALA A 176 9.48 -15.96 -8.85
N SER A 177 9.49 -14.82 -8.19
CA SER A 177 8.96 -14.70 -6.84
C SER A 177 7.45 -14.36 -6.89
N GLU A 178 6.60 -15.23 -6.32
CA GLU A 178 5.14 -15.08 -6.37
C GLU A 178 4.71 -13.70 -5.85
N ARG A 179 4.24 -12.86 -6.77
CA ARG A 179 3.68 -11.52 -6.48
C ARG A 179 2.31 -11.67 -5.82
N GLU A 180 1.98 -10.85 -4.84
CA GLU A 180 0.64 -10.90 -4.24
C GLU A 180 -0.38 -10.21 -5.15
N TRP A 181 -1.60 -10.76 -5.27
CA TRP A 181 -2.71 -10.07 -5.93
C TRP A 181 -3.25 -8.97 -5.03
N PHE A 182 -3.66 -7.83 -5.59
CA PHE A 182 -4.11 -6.69 -4.81
C PHE A 182 -5.31 -7.00 -3.91
N VAL A 183 -6.29 -7.76 -4.39
CA VAL A 183 -7.43 -8.17 -3.56
C VAL A 183 -7.00 -9.07 -2.40
N ASP A 184 -6.03 -9.96 -2.62
CA ASP A 184 -5.50 -10.83 -1.57
C ASP A 184 -4.64 -10.05 -0.56
N TYR A 185 -3.85 -9.10 -1.03
CA TYR A 185 -3.13 -8.15 -0.17
C TYR A 185 -4.12 -7.41 0.74
N LEU A 186 -5.19 -6.83 0.19
CA LEU A 186 -6.22 -6.16 1.01
C LEU A 186 -6.85 -7.11 2.03
N ARG A 187 -7.19 -8.35 1.63
CA ARG A 187 -7.77 -9.34 2.56
C ARG A 187 -6.82 -9.67 3.70
N LYS A 188 -5.54 -9.93 3.40
CA LYS A 188 -4.53 -10.25 4.41
C LYS A 188 -4.27 -9.06 5.32
N THR A 189 -4.05 -7.88 4.76
CA THR A 189 -3.85 -6.64 5.55
C THR A 189 -5.03 -6.35 6.48
N ILE A 190 -6.27 -6.54 6.01
CA ILE A 190 -7.46 -6.40 6.86
C ILE A 190 -7.50 -7.50 7.94
N ALA A 191 -7.16 -8.76 7.60
CA ALA A 191 -7.07 -9.82 8.59
C ALA A 191 -6.00 -9.54 9.66
N GLY A 192 -4.95 -8.80 9.32
CA GLY A 192 -3.95 -8.25 10.23
C GLY A 192 -4.35 -6.93 10.90
N GLY A 193 -5.63 -6.55 10.89
CA GLY A 193 -6.11 -5.34 11.56
C GLY A 193 -5.63 -4.03 10.92
N GLY A 194 -5.34 -4.04 9.63
CA GLY A 194 -4.78 -2.90 8.88
C GLY A 194 -3.29 -3.00 8.59
N PHE A 195 -2.64 -4.10 9.00
CA PHE A 195 -1.19 -4.29 8.92
C PHE A 195 -0.89 -5.57 8.14
N ARG A 196 -0.04 -5.47 7.11
CA ARG A 196 0.31 -6.64 6.29
C ARG A 196 1.38 -7.51 6.96
N GLY A 197 2.13 -6.91 7.89
CA GLY A 197 3.26 -7.50 8.59
C GLY A 197 4.58 -7.34 7.85
N GLY A 198 5.67 -7.42 8.61
CA GLY A 198 7.03 -7.28 8.09
C GLY A 198 7.54 -8.49 7.30
N ILE A 199 8.60 -8.27 6.52
CA ILE A 199 9.34 -9.34 5.84
C ILE A 199 10.10 -10.21 6.87
N GLN A 200 9.86 -11.51 6.82
CA GLN A 200 10.62 -12.54 7.53
C GLN A 200 11.54 -13.25 6.53
N VAL A 201 12.85 -13.25 6.80
CA VAL A 201 13.84 -13.99 6.00
C VAL A 201 14.09 -15.33 6.68
N ALA A 202 13.89 -16.44 5.96
CA ALA A 202 14.22 -17.74 6.51
C ALA A 202 15.73 -17.84 6.75
N ALA A 203 16.16 -18.31 7.93
CA ALA A 203 17.57 -18.35 8.29
C ALA A 203 18.45 -19.21 7.35
N GLU A 204 17.82 -20.08 6.54
CA GLU A 204 18.48 -21.07 5.69
C GLU A 204 18.11 -20.97 4.19
N SER A 205 17.29 -19.99 3.77
CA SER A 205 17.01 -19.74 2.35
C SER A 205 16.89 -18.25 2.05
N GLU A 206 17.10 -17.87 0.78
CA GLU A 206 16.75 -16.52 0.28
C GLU A 206 15.23 -16.34 0.16
N ASP A 207 14.44 -17.33 0.59
CA ASP A 207 12.99 -17.20 0.67
C ASP A 207 12.63 -16.31 1.84
N TRP A 208 11.82 -15.33 1.54
CA TRP A 208 11.20 -14.51 2.55
C TRP A 208 9.69 -14.57 2.40
N THR A 209 9.01 -14.36 3.52
CA THR A 209 7.55 -14.30 3.55
C THR A 209 7.11 -13.07 4.33
N LYS A 210 5.96 -12.50 3.94
CA LYS A 210 5.27 -11.53 4.79
C LYS A 210 4.26 -12.27 5.65
N GLU A 211 4.56 -12.37 6.93
CA GLU A 211 3.66 -12.98 7.92
C GLU A 211 2.78 -11.93 8.55
N LEU A 212 1.50 -12.27 8.78
CA LEU A 212 0.62 -11.36 9.52
C LEU A 212 1.12 -11.20 10.96
N PRO A 213 1.07 -9.99 11.52
CA PRO A 213 1.49 -9.77 12.90
C PRO A 213 0.53 -10.51 13.85
N ARG A 214 1.06 -11.41 14.68
CA ARG A 214 0.28 -12.25 15.61
C ARG A 214 0.43 -11.74 17.05
N THR A 215 -0.16 -10.58 17.32
CA THR A 215 -0.19 -10.00 18.67
C THR A 215 -1.62 -9.91 19.17
N ALA A 216 -1.81 -9.94 20.50
CA ALA A 216 -3.14 -9.74 21.10
C ALA A 216 -3.79 -8.41 20.67
N LEU A 217 -2.96 -7.38 20.38
CA LEU A 217 -3.41 -6.10 19.86
C LEU A 217 -3.97 -6.24 18.43
N VAL A 218 -3.29 -6.99 17.56
CA VAL A 218 -3.78 -7.25 16.20
C VAL A 218 -5.04 -8.09 16.21
N GLU A 219 -5.14 -9.09 17.08
CA GLU A 219 -6.38 -9.87 17.27
C GLU A 219 -7.55 -8.98 17.74
N GLN A 220 -7.28 -7.99 18.59
CA GLN A 220 -8.28 -7.01 18.99
C GLN A 220 -8.68 -6.11 17.82
N LEU A 221 -7.72 -5.64 17.01
CA LEU A 221 -7.95 -4.80 15.85
C LEU A 221 -8.70 -5.54 14.74
N SER A 222 -8.43 -6.83 14.54
CA SER A 222 -9.02 -7.64 13.46
C SER A 222 -10.38 -8.26 13.81
N ARG A 223 -10.79 -8.19 15.08
CA ARG A 223 -12.09 -8.70 15.53
C ARG A 223 -13.25 -8.14 14.71
N ASP A 224 -14.12 -9.01 14.23
CA ASP A 224 -15.29 -8.67 13.41
C ASP A 224 -14.97 -8.06 12.03
N LEU A 225 -13.69 -7.95 11.65
CA LEU A 225 -13.34 -7.58 10.29
C LEU A 225 -13.62 -8.74 9.33
N LEU A 226 -13.88 -8.39 8.07
CA LEU A 226 -14.24 -9.34 7.00
C LEU A 226 -15.57 -10.08 7.21
N GLN A 227 -16.30 -9.82 8.30
CA GLN A 227 -17.59 -10.45 8.61
C GLN A 227 -18.77 -9.69 8.02
N PHE A 228 -18.92 -9.64 6.68
CA PHE A 228 -20.16 -9.19 6.02
C PHE A 228 -20.26 -9.81 4.62
#